data_AF-A0A084A756-F1
#
_entry.id   AF-A0A084A756-F1
#
_cell.length_a   1.000
_cell.length_b   1.000
_cell.length_c   1.000
_cell.angle_alpha   90.00
_cell.angle_beta   90.00
_cell.angle_gamma   90.00
#
_symmetry.space_group_name_H-M   'P 1'
#
loop_
_entity.id
_entity.type
_entity.pdbx_description
1 polymer ?
#
loop_
_entity_poly.entity_id
_entity_poly.type
_entity_poly.pdbx_seq_one_letter_code
_entity_poly.pdbx_strand_id
1 'polypeptide(L)' 'MKTSTSKFSDGFEMSRNEIKASTSKNANYFIYRVYDLNIKTRECKIKIFEGPVSSETFNLEATSYKVYQK' A
#
# COMPACT_ATOMS: atom_id res chain seq x y z
N MET A 1 -0.64 15.26 17.46
CA MET A 1 0.19 14.32 16.68
C MET A 1 -0.65 13.09 16.42
N LYS A 2 -1.14 12.85 15.18
CA LYS A 2 -1.90 11.64 14.87
C LYS A 2 -0.88 10.52 14.65
N THR A 3 -0.51 9.82 15.72
CA THR A 3 0.37 8.65 15.65
C THR A 3 -0.43 7.50 15.04
N SER A 4 -0.02 7.02 13.87
CA SER A 4 -0.58 5.81 13.26
C SER A 4 -0.40 4.66 14.25
N THR A 5 -1.48 4.22 14.89
CA THR A 5 -1.53 3.05 15.78
C THR A 5 -1.49 1.73 14.99
N SER A 6 -0.85 1.71 13.82
CA SER A 6 -0.66 0.51 13.01
C SER A 6 0.65 -0.17 13.42
N LYS A 7 0.57 -1.48 13.73
CA LYS A 7 1.74 -2.34 14.03
C LYS A 7 2.82 -2.31 12.95
N PHE A 8 2.48 -1.82 11.76
CA PHE A 8 3.39 -1.54 10.67
C PHE A 8 3.29 -0.04 10.36
N SER A 9 4.33 0.72 10.71
CA SER A 9 4.50 2.14 10.32
C SER A 9 4.59 2.31 8.79
N ASP A 10 4.75 1.19 8.10
CA ASP A 10 4.98 1.08 6.67
C ASP A 10 3.82 0.51 5.86
N GLY A 11 2.73 0.12 6.53
CA GLY A 11 1.53 -0.38 5.87
C GLY A 11 0.79 0.73 5.12
N PHE A 12 0.34 0.42 3.91
CA PHE A 12 -0.62 1.24 3.16
C PHE A 12 -1.88 0.41 2.91
N GLU A 13 -3.03 1.07 2.94
CA GLU A 13 -4.30 0.42 2.63
C GLU A 13 -4.49 0.38 1.12
N MET A 14 -4.93 -0.77 0.62
CA MET A 14 -5.23 -0.97 -0.79
C MET A 14 -6.54 -1.75 -0.90
N SER A 15 -7.44 -1.30 -1.79
CA SER A 15 -8.71 -1.97 -2.03
C SER A 15 -8.50 -3.29 -2.79
N ARG A 16 -9.47 -4.20 -2.67
CA ARG A 16 -9.45 -5.47 -3.43
C ARG A 16 -9.38 -5.25 -4.95
N ASN A 17 -9.94 -4.15 -5.46
CA ASN A 17 -9.90 -3.84 -6.89
C ASN A 17 -8.49 -3.41 -7.33
N GLU A 18 -7.79 -2.61 -6.52
CA GLU A 18 -6.40 -2.21 -6.77
C GLU A 18 -5.45 -3.42 -6.72
N ILE A 19 -5.64 -4.33 -5.76
CA ILE A 19 -4.89 -5.59 -5.70
C ILE A 19 -5.11 -6.41 -6.98
N LYS A 20 -6.37 -6.60 -7.40
CA LYS A 20 -6.69 -7.33 -8.65
C LYS A 20 -6.10 -6.68 -9.90
N ALA A 21 -6.10 -5.34 -9.97
CA ALA A 21 -5.50 -4.60 -11.07
C ALA A 21 -3.99 -4.85 -11.12
N SER A 22 -3.32 -4.89 -9.96
CA SER A 22 -1.89 -5.20 -9.86
C SER A 22 -1.55 -6.61 -10.33
N THR A 23 -2.43 -7.61 -10.08
CA THR A 23 -2.20 -9.01 -10.47
C THR A 23 -2.59 -9.32 -11.92
N SER A 24 -3.12 -8.35 -12.67
CA SER A 24 -3.51 -8.58 -14.06
C SER A 24 -2.29 -8.88 -14.92
N LYS A 25 -2.36 -9.93 -15.75
CA LYS A 25 -1.22 -10.58 -16.44
C LYS A 25 -0.31 -9.67 -17.29
N ASN A 26 -0.69 -8.41 -17.54
CA ASN A 26 0.05 -7.44 -18.36
C ASN A 26 0.20 -6.06 -17.69
N ALA A 27 -0.13 -5.91 -16.41
CA ALA A 27 0.02 -4.63 -15.72
C ALA A 27 1.42 -4.52 -15.10
N ASN A 28 2.24 -3.63 -15.65
CA ASN A 28 3.41 -3.13 -14.95
C ASN A 28 2.92 -2.22 -13.82
N TYR A 29 2.69 -2.82 -12.65
CA TYR A 29 2.19 -2.10 -11.48
C TYR A 29 3.39 -1.58 -10.67
N PHE A 30 3.38 -0.27 -10.41
CA PHE A 30 4.40 0.41 -9.62
C PHE A 30 3.76 1.13 -8.44
N ILE A 31 4.30 0.90 -7.25
CA ILE A 31 3.89 1.61 -6.04
C ILE A 31 4.99 2.58 -5.66
N TYR A 32 4.65 3.86 -5.68
CA TYR A 32 5.53 4.93 -5.24
C TYR A 32 5.17 5.32 -3.82
N ARG A 33 6.03 4.95 -2.87
CA ARG A 33 5.90 5.38 -1.49
C ARG A 33 6.80 6.58 -1.24
N VAL A 34 6.18 7.75 -1.09
CA VAL A 34 6.88 8.99 -0.70
C VAL A 34 6.89 9.09 0.82
N TYR A 35 8.06 9.33 1.39
CA TYR A 35 8.27 9.48 2.84
C TYR A 35 9.40 10.48 3.14
N ASP A 36 9.60 10.81 4.41
CA ASP A 36 10.62 11.78 4.87
C ASP A 36 10.58 13.13 4.11
N LEU A 37 9.38 13.68 3.90
CA LEU A 37 9.23 15.00 3.27
C LEU A 37 9.82 16.09 4.19
N ASN A 38 10.89 16.73 3.75
CA ASN A 38 11.47 17.90 4.37
C ASN A 38 10.84 19.17 3.76
N ILE A 39 9.95 19.81 4.51
CA ILE A 39 9.22 21.01 4.05
C ILE A 39 10.17 22.19 3.76
N LYS A 40 11.31 22.27 4.46
CA LYS A 40 12.26 23.38 4.30
C LYS A 40 13.11 23.24 3.05
N THR A 41 13.62 22.03 2.78
CA THR A 41 14.45 21.77 1.59
C THR A 41 13.64 21.33 0.37
N ARG A 42 12.34 21.04 0.56
CA ARG A 42 11.44 20.41 -0.43
C ARG A 42 11.94 19.06 -0.93
N GLU A 43 12.81 18.41 -0.17
CA GLU A 43 13.32 17.07 -0.48
C GLU A 43 12.40 16.01 0.11
N CYS A 44 12.26 14.89 -0.59
CA CYS A 44 11.56 13.72 -0.09
C CYS A 44 12.28 12.46 -0.55
N LYS A 45 12.05 11.36 0.17
CA LYS A 45 12.52 10.04 -0.24
C LYS A 45 11.39 9.29 -0.90
N ILE A 46 11.72 8.58 -1.98
CA ILE A 46 10.75 7.78 -2.73
C ILE A 46 11.26 6.34 -2.73
N LYS A 47 10.41 5.41 -2.31
CA LYS A 47 10.64 3.97 -2.45
C LYS A 47 9.70 3.45 -3.52
N ILE A 48 10.28 2.84 -4.55
CA ILE A 48 9.55 2.27 -5.68
C ILE A 48 9.48 0.77 -5.45
N PHE A 49 8.27 0.24 -5.50
CA PHE A 49 8.04 -1.20 -5.53
C PHE A 49 7.51 -1.56 -6.91
N GLU A 50 8.20 -2.47 -7.58
CA GLU A 50 7.83 -2.98 -8.88
C GLU A 50 7.17 -4.35 -8.72
N GLY A 51 6.04 -4.54 -9.40
CA GLY A 51 5.37 -5.82 -9.52
C GLY A 51 4.00 -5.88 -8.86
N PRO A 52 3.31 -7.01 -9.03
CA PRO A 52 2.00 -7.24 -8.43
C PRO A 52 2.11 -7.25 -6.91
N VAL A 53 1.06 -6.75 -6.26
CA VAL A 53 0.93 -6.90 -4.80
C VAL A 53 0.49 -8.33 -4.53
N SER A 54 1.46 -9.19 -4.22
CA SER A 54 1.23 -10.61 -3.89
C SER A 54 1.64 -10.88 -2.45
N SER A 55 1.16 -12.00 -1.90
CA SER A 55 1.56 -12.46 -0.56
C SER A 55 3.06 -12.77 -0.43
N GLU A 56 3.77 -12.89 -1.55
CA GLU A 56 5.22 -13.13 -1.60
C GLU A 56 6.01 -11.81 -1.47
N THR A 57 5.45 -10.71 -1.97
CA THR A 57 6.10 -9.38 -1.97
C THR A 57 5.60 -8.48 -0.85
N PHE A 58 4.38 -8.69 -0.34
CA PHE A 58 3.76 -7.88 0.70
C PHE A 58 2.95 -8.71 1.71
N ASN A 59 2.98 -8.28 2.97
CA ASN A 59 2.09 -8.82 4.01
C ASN A 59 0.69 -8.22 3.84
N LEU A 60 -0.21 -9.00 3.23
CA LEU A 60 -1.61 -8.62 3.04
C LEU A 60 -2.43 -8.98 4.28
N GLU A 61 -2.86 -7.97 5.04
CA GLU A 61 -3.83 -8.16 6.13
C GLU A 61 -5.25 -7.85 5.63
N ALA A 62 -6.17 -8.80 5.77
CA ALA A 62 -7.56 -8.60 5.40
C ALA A 62 -8.28 -7.77 6.47
N THR A 63 -8.35 -6.44 6.28
CA THR A 63 -8.85 -5.51 7.31
C THR A 63 -10.38 -5.41 7.39
N SER A 64 -11.14 -5.86 6.37
CA SER A 64 -12.61 -5.86 6.49
C SER A 64 -13.33 -6.99 5.76
N TYR A 65 -14.24 -7.62 6.49
CA TYR A 65 -15.31 -8.47 5.98
C TYR A 65 -16.63 -7.86 6.47
N LYS A 66 -17.38 -7.21 5.58
CA LYS A 66 -18.74 -6.76 5.88
C LYS A 66 -19.70 -7.89 5.52
N VAL A 67 -20.26 -8.52 6.54
CA VAL A 67 -21.27 -9.57 6.40
C VAL A 67 -22.62 -8.95 6.70
N TYR A 68 -23.54 -9.02 5.74
CA TYR A 68 -24.93 -8.60 5.92
C TYR A 68 -25.81 -9.85 5.91
N GLN A 69 -26.62 -9.99 6.94
CA GLN A 69 -27.66 -11.02 7.01
C GLN A 69 -28.86 -10.56 6.17
N LYS A 70 -29.59 -11.52 5.58
CA LYS A 70 -30.87 -11.27 4.91
C LYS A 70 -31.97 -11.03 5.93
#